data_AF-A0A962WU34-F1
#
_entry.id   AF-A0A962WU34-F1
#
_cell.length_a   1.000
_cell.length_b   1.000
_cell.length_c   1.000
_cell.angle_alpha   90.00
_cell.angle_beta   90.00
_cell.angle_gamma   90.00
#
_symmetry.space_group_name_H-M   'P 1'
#
loop_
_entity.id
_entity.type
_entity.pdbx_description
1 polymer ?
#
loop_
_entity_poly.entity_id
_entity_poly.type
_entity_poly.pdbx_seq_one_letter_code
_entity_poly.pdbx_strand_id
1 'polypeptide(L)'
;MIILIPDVGESTSPEKLHDYISSCMKNVWLLPVFRRKGRLEKCEILRIKDPESRLVQYQGLAYVDDDITGEALIKQLNGCHLLGTRLKPRIYRSRSDIKERRVNLADSDNIAIVNRRRRERRRSNLLIERIVSPSAPSVLPI
;
A
#
# COMPACT_ATOMS: atom_id res chain seq x y z
N MET A 1 -2.47 -0.02 11.55
CA MET A 1 -2.83 -0.51 10.18
C MET A 1 -1.89 -0.08 9.06
N ILE A 2 -2.00 -0.73 7.89
CA ILE A 2 -1.35 -0.30 6.64
C ILE A 2 -2.43 0.17 5.65
N ILE A 3 -2.20 1.33 5.03
CA ILE A 3 -3.03 1.89 3.96
C ILE A 3 -2.29 1.70 2.64
N LEU A 4 -2.98 1.09 1.67
CA LEU A 4 -2.53 0.96 0.29
C LEU A 4 -3.10 2.11 -0.55
N ILE A 5 -2.23 2.81 -1.25
CA ILE A 5 -2.55 3.89 -2.19
C ILE A 5 -2.14 3.41 -3.58
N PRO A 6 -3.07 2.86 -4.37
CA PRO A 6 -2.78 2.38 -5.71
C PRO A 6 -2.53 3.56 -6.66
N ASP A 7 -1.80 3.29 -7.74
CA ASP A 7 -1.57 4.18 -8.86
C ASP A 7 -1.01 5.55 -8.43
N VAL A 8 0.01 5.56 -7.57
CA VAL A 8 0.74 6.81 -7.29
C VAL A 8 1.56 7.20 -8.52
N GLY A 9 1.73 8.50 -8.75
CA GLY A 9 2.54 8.97 -9.89
C GLY A 9 4.00 8.54 -9.76
N GLU A 10 4.67 8.27 -10.87
CA GLU A 10 6.08 7.85 -10.92
C GLU A 10 7.04 8.84 -10.23
N SER A 11 6.71 10.14 -10.26
CA SER A 11 7.47 11.21 -9.62
C SER A 11 7.26 11.31 -8.10
N THR A 12 6.41 10.46 -7.53
CA THR A 12 6.15 10.40 -6.09
C THR A 12 7.33 9.71 -5.42
N SER A 13 7.97 10.40 -4.47
CA SER A 13 8.97 9.81 -3.57
C SER A 13 8.32 9.42 -2.24
N PRO A 14 8.92 8.49 -1.46
CA PRO A 14 8.37 8.13 -0.15
C PRO A 14 8.27 9.33 0.80
N GLU A 15 9.24 10.25 0.76
CA GLU A 15 9.20 11.54 1.48
C GLU A 15 8.03 12.41 1.06
N LYS A 16 7.81 12.64 -0.24
CA LYS A 16 6.68 13.44 -0.73
C LYS A 16 5.34 12.84 -0.31
N LEU A 17 5.23 11.52 -0.37
CA LEU A 17 4.04 10.81 0.09
C LEU A 17 3.85 10.99 1.60
N HIS A 18 4.92 10.87 2.38
CA HIS A 18 4.91 11.07 3.82
C HIS A 18 4.51 12.50 4.20
N ASP A 19 5.10 13.51 3.58
CA ASP A 19 4.81 14.92 3.83
C ASP A 19 3.37 15.27 3.48
N TYR A 20 2.89 14.78 2.34
CA TYR A 20 1.52 14.96 1.91
C TYR A 20 0.54 14.37 2.92
N ILE A 21 0.73 13.10 3.31
CA ILE A 21 -0.15 12.43 4.27
C ILE A 21 -0.07 13.10 5.64
N SER A 22 1.13 13.47 6.09
CA SER A 22 1.33 14.19 7.35
C SER A 22 0.60 15.54 7.35
N SER A 23 0.58 16.26 6.22
CA SER A 23 -0.18 17.50 6.08
C SER A 23 -1.69 17.27 6.20
N CYS A 24 -2.21 16.19 5.61
CA CYS A 24 -3.62 15.81 5.75
C CYS A 24 -3.98 15.49 7.20
N MET A 25 -3.10 14.79 7.93
CA MET A 25 -3.31 14.44 9.34
C MET A 25 -3.36 15.66 10.27
N LYS A 26 -2.56 16.72 9.98
CA LYS A 26 -2.65 17.99 10.74
C LYS A 26 -4.03 18.63 10.64
N ASN A 27 -4.72 18.47 9.51
CA ASN A 27 -6.07 19.01 9.32
C ASN A 27 -7.14 18.17 10.06
N VAL A 28 -6.90 16.87 10.27
CA VAL A 28 -7.78 16.00 11.09
C VAL A 28 -7.71 16.36 12.56
N TRP A 29 -6.55 16.86 13.02
CA TRP A 29 -6.33 17.29 14.41
C TRP A 29 -7.25 18.43 14.86
N LEU A 30 -7.76 19.25 13.93
CA LEU A 30 -8.69 20.34 14.24
C LEU A 30 -10.11 19.87 14.60
N LEU A 31 -10.43 18.58 14.42
CA LEU A 31 -11.73 18.02 14.78
C LEU A 31 -11.71 17.46 16.23
N PRO A 32 -12.60 17.93 17.13
CA PRO A 32 -12.57 17.60 18.56
C PRO A 32 -12.81 16.12 18.89
N VAL A 33 -13.19 15.31 17.91
CA VAL A 33 -13.45 13.86 18.01
C VAL A 33 -12.14 13.04 17.93
N PHE A 34 -11.05 13.62 17.41
CA PHE A 34 -9.77 12.92 17.20
C PHE A 34 -8.74 13.21 18.31
N ARG A 35 -9.14 13.00 19.57
CA ARG A 35 -8.23 13.16 20.73
C ARG A 35 -7.17 12.06 20.86
N ARG A 36 -7.27 10.97 20.09
CA ARG A 36 -6.21 9.93 20.01
C ARG A 36 -5.19 10.35 18.96
N LYS A 37 -3.91 10.35 19.37
CA LYS A 37 -2.77 10.72 18.54
C LYS A 37 -2.34 9.53 17.68
N GLY A 38 -3.06 9.24 16.59
CA GLY A 38 -2.52 8.35 15.58
C GLY A 38 -1.34 9.03 14.87
N ARG A 39 -0.25 8.29 14.67
CA ARG A 39 0.98 8.74 14.02
C ARG A 39 1.20 7.98 12.72
N LEU A 40 1.65 8.71 11.70
CA LEU A 40 2.26 8.13 10.51
C LEU A 40 3.67 7.67 10.85
N GLU A 41 3.91 6.36 10.83
CA GLU A 41 5.22 5.78 11.17
C GLU A 41 6.20 5.91 10.00
N LYS A 42 5.75 5.55 8.80
CA LYS A 42 6.54 5.60 7.58
C LYS A 42 5.66 5.51 6.33
N CYS A 43 6.25 5.90 5.20
CA CYS A 43 5.72 5.66 3.87
C CYS A 43 6.73 4.89 3.03
N GLU A 44 6.22 4.03 2.15
CA GLU A 44 7.01 3.27 1.20
C GLU A 44 6.35 3.32 -0.17
N ILE A 45 7.14 3.13 -1.23
CA ILE A 45 6.62 3.00 -2.58
C ILE A 45 7.07 1.66 -3.15
N LEU A 46 6.10 0.89 -3.65
CA LEU A 46 6.34 -0.33 -4.39
C LEU A 46 6.24 -0.04 -5.88
N ARG A 47 7.28 -0.37 -6.63
CA ARG A 47 7.31 -0.36 -8.08
C ARG A 47 7.09 -1.78 -8.59
N ILE A 48 5.97 -2.01 -9.24
CA ILE A 48 5.61 -3.29 -9.84
C ILE A 48 5.82 -3.19 -11.34
N LYS A 49 6.76 -3.97 -11.86
CA LYS A 49 7.03 -4.07 -13.30
C LYS A 49 6.46 -5.38 -13.82
N ASP A 50 5.75 -5.29 -14.94
CA ASP A 50 5.36 -6.43 -15.73
C ASP A 50 6.28 -6.51 -16.96
N PRO A 51 7.20 -7.50 -17.03
CA PRO A 51 8.14 -7.60 -18.13
C PRO A 51 7.47 -7.98 -19.46
N GLU A 52 6.29 -8.60 -19.44
CA GLU A 52 5.56 -8.96 -20.66
C GLU A 52 4.86 -7.76 -21.27
N SER A 53 4.12 -6.99 -20.46
CA SER A 53 3.39 -5.81 -20.94
C SER A 53 4.21 -4.52 -20.94
N ARG A 54 5.43 -4.55 -20.36
CA ARG A 54 6.28 -3.38 -20.07
C ARG A 54 5.59 -2.32 -19.20
N LEU A 55 4.48 -2.67 -18.56
CA LEU A 55 3.75 -1.77 -17.68
C LEU A 55 4.49 -1.64 -16.34
N VAL A 56 4.61 -0.41 -15.88
CA VAL A 56 5.15 -0.08 -14.56
C VAL A 56 4.04 0.56 -13.75
N GLN A 57 3.78 0.00 -12.58
CA GLN A 57 2.79 0.51 -11.63
C GLN A 57 3.49 0.90 -10.34
N TYR A 58 3.11 2.02 -9.76
CA TYR A 58 3.62 2.46 -8.48
C TYR A 58 2.50 2.42 -7.44
N GLN A 59 2.78 1.83 -6.29
CA GLN A 59 1.84 1.72 -5.17
C GLN A 59 2.46 2.33 -3.93
N GLY A 60 1.76 3.26 -3.30
CA GLY A 60 2.13 3.81 -1.99
C GLY A 60 1.65 2.92 -0.87
N LEU A 61 2.48 2.75 0.17
CA LEU A 61 2.09 2.18 1.45
C LEU A 61 2.30 3.22 2.54
N ALA A 62 1.31 3.41 3.39
CA ALA A 62 1.41 4.26 4.57
C ALA A 62 1.12 3.43 5.82
N TYR A 63 2.03 3.52 6.79
CA TYR A 63 1.98 2.78 8.05
C TYR A 63 1.48 3.71 9.14
N VAL A 64 0.31 3.40 9.70
CA VAL A 64 -0.34 4.19 10.74
C VAL A 64 -0.53 3.31 11.97
N ASP A 65 -0.14 3.79 13.14
CA ASP A 65 -0.19 3.04 14.39
C ASP A 65 -1.63 2.77 14.89
N ASP A 66 -2.56 3.68 14.62
CA ASP A 66 -3.94 3.67 15.08
C ASP A 66 -4.94 3.44 13.94
N ASP A 67 -5.85 2.49 14.14
CA ASP A 67 -6.81 2.08 13.11
C ASP A 67 -7.90 3.15 12.87
N ILE A 68 -8.35 3.84 13.92
CA ILE A 68 -9.35 4.92 13.80
C ILE A 68 -8.80 6.07 12.95
N THR A 69 -7.56 6.47 13.25
CA THR A 69 -6.84 7.50 12.49
C THR A 69 -6.63 7.08 11.05
N GLY A 70 -6.24 5.82 10.81
CA GLY A 70 -6.03 5.34 9.45
C GLY A 70 -7.33 5.22 8.63
N GLU A 71 -8.46 4.87 9.25
CA GLU A 71 -9.77 4.90 8.59
C GLU A 71 -10.20 6.32 8.21
N ALA A 72 -10.01 7.29 9.11
CA ALA A 72 -10.29 8.69 8.85
C ALA A 72 -9.39 9.22 7.71
N LEU A 73 -8.11 8.85 7.73
CA LEU A 73 -7.15 9.23 6.71
C LEU A 73 -7.52 8.65 5.33
N ILE A 74 -8.02 7.40 5.26
CA ILE A 74 -8.54 6.84 4.00
C ILE A 74 -9.68 7.70 3.45
N LYS A 75 -10.65 8.08 4.28
CA LYS A 75 -11.79 8.90 3.85
C LYS A 75 -11.32 10.27 3.35
N GLN A 76 -10.38 10.88 4.04
CA GLN A 76 -9.85 12.20 3.69
C GLN A 76 -9.02 12.18 2.40
N LEU A 77 -8.14 11.19 2.23
CA LEU A 77 -7.27 11.08 1.06
C LEU A 77 -8.04 10.62 -0.20
N ASN A 78 -9.21 10.00 -0.03
CA ASN A 78 -9.96 9.45 -1.16
C ASN A 78 -10.47 10.54 -2.09
N GLY A 79 -9.98 10.51 -3.34
CA GLY A 79 -10.31 11.50 -4.36
C GLY A 79 -9.45 12.76 -4.33
N CYS A 80 -8.55 12.92 -3.34
CA CYS A 80 -7.55 13.98 -3.36
C CYS A 80 -6.51 13.74 -4.45
N HIS A 81 -5.78 14.80 -4.79
CA HIS A 81 -4.73 14.74 -5.81
C HIS A 81 -3.35 14.90 -5.16
N LEU A 82 -2.43 14.02 -5.56
CA LEU A 82 -1.01 14.13 -5.28
C LEU A 82 -0.27 14.17 -6.62
N LEU A 83 0.45 15.26 -6.88
CA LEU A 83 1.20 15.46 -8.14
C LEU A 83 0.34 15.26 -9.41
N GLY A 84 -0.91 15.70 -9.36
CA GLY A 84 -1.87 15.55 -10.46
C GLY A 84 -2.54 14.17 -10.55
N THR A 85 -2.15 13.21 -9.71
CA THR A 85 -2.76 11.88 -9.68
C THR A 85 -3.84 11.77 -8.60
N ARG A 86 -5.03 11.29 -8.98
CA ARG A 86 -6.16 11.09 -8.06
C ARG A 86 -5.96 9.85 -7.20
N LEU A 87 -5.91 10.02 -5.90
CA LEU A 87 -5.68 8.96 -4.93
C LEU A 87 -6.94 8.12 -4.67
N LYS A 88 -6.75 6.80 -4.51
CA LYS A 88 -7.80 5.82 -4.18
C LYS A 88 -7.36 4.92 -3.00
N PRO A 89 -7.08 5.51 -1.83
CA PRO A 89 -6.57 4.80 -0.66
C PRO A 89 -7.54 3.73 -0.19
N ARG A 90 -7.00 2.61 0.30
CA ARG A 90 -7.79 1.52 0.89
C ARG A 90 -6.97 0.79 1.95
N ILE A 91 -7.65 0.09 2.85
CA ILE A 91 -6.98 -0.77 3.84
C ILE A 91 -6.18 -1.84 3.11
N TYR A 92 -4.89 -1.95 3.43
CA TYR A 92 -4.08 -3.08 2.99
C TYR A 92 -4.51 -4.33 3.77
N ARG A 93 -5.08 -5.30 3.07
CA ARG A 93 -5.44 -6.60 3.64
C ARG A 93 -4.38 -7.60 3.24
N SER A 94 -3.51 -7.96 4.18
CA SER A 94 -2.60 -9.07 3.99
C SER A 94 -3.41 -10.34 3.73
N ARG A 95 -3.01 -11.12 2.72
CA ARG A 95 -3.56 -12.46 2.55
C ARG A 95 -2.83 -13.36 3.53
N SER A 96 -3.49 -13.72 4.63
CA SER A 96 -2.97 -14.75 5.54
C SER A 96 -3.08 -16.12 4.87
N ASP A 97 -1.99 -16.87 4.83
CA ASP A 97 -1.97 -18.24 4.31
C ASP A 97 -2.97 -19.16 5.07
N ILE A 98 -3.17 -18.90 6.37
CA ILE A 98 -4.00 -19.71 7.29
C ILE A 98 -5.51 -19.61 6.99
N LYS A 99 -5.97 -18.48 6.43
CA LYS A 99 -7.39 -18.26 6.03
C LYS A 99 -7.59 -18.43 4.54
N GLU A 100 -6.61 -18.98 3.85
CA GLU A 100 -6.74 -19.28 2.45
C GLU A 100 -7.58 -20.56 2.32
N ARG A 101 -8.87 -20.42 1.96
CA ARG A 101 -9.77 -21.52 1.50
C ARG A 101 -9.16 -22.38 0.36
N ARG A 102 -7.95 -22.08 -0.09
CA ARG A 102 -7.19 -22.77 -1.13
C ARG A 102 -6.30 -23.88 -0.57
N VAL A 103 -5.95 -23.88 0.71
CA VAL A 103 -5.21 -25.00 1.33
C VAL A 103 -6.14 -26.22 1.44
N ASN A 104 -7.39 -26.01 1.86
CA ASN A 104 -8.40 -27.08 1.98
C ASN A 104 -9.04 -27.50 0.64
N LEU A 105 -8.61 -26.94 -0.50
CA LEU A 105 -9.04 -27.38 -1.84
C LEU A 105 -8.02 -28.32 -2.50
N ALA A 106 -6.86 -28.55 -1.87
CA ALA A 106 -5.90 -29.56 -2.31
C ALA A 106 -6.49 -30.98 -2.24
N ASP A 107 -7.54 -31.18 -1.42
CA ASP A 107 -8.26 -32.46 -1.30
C ASP A 107 -9.46 -32.59 -2.26
N SER A 108 -9.69 -31.62 -3.16
CA SER A 108 -10.72 -31.76 -4.19
C SER A 108 -10.08 -31.88 -5.57
N ASP A 109 -10.28 -33.02 -6.22
CA ASP A 109 -9.82 -33.45 -7.56
C ASP A 109 -10.30 -32.57 -8.73
N ASN A 110 -10.61 -31.30 -8.50
CA ASN A 110 -11.13 -30.40 -9.52
C ASN A 110 -9.99 -29.68 -10.26
N ILE A 111 -9.24 -30.46 -11.03
CA ILE A 111 -8.15 -30.03 -11.92
C ILE A 111 -8.61 -28.87 -12.84
N ALA A 112 -9.89 -28.84 -13.25
CA ALA A 112 -10.48 -27.76 -14.03
C ALA A 112 -10.47 -26.39 -13.31
N ILE A 113 -10.71 -26.38 -11.99
CA ILE A 113 -10.67 -25.16 -11.17
C ILE A 113 -9.23 -24.67 -11.01
N VAL A 114 -8.28 -25.60 -10.82
CA VAL A 114 -6.84 -25.28 -10.74
C VAL A 114 -6.33 -24.72 -12.08
N ASN A 115 -6.69 -25.33 -13.20
CA ASN A 115 -6.29 -24.91 -14.55
C ASN A 115 -6.90 -23.57 -14.95
N ARG A 116 -8.19 -23.34 -14.68
CA ARG A 116 -8.82 -22.03 -14.89
C ARG A 116 -8.12 -20.93 -14.08
N ARG A 117 -7.73 -21.22 -12.84
CA ARG A 117 -7.02 -20.25 -11.98
C ARG A 117 -5.58 -19.97 -12.42
N ARG A 118 -4.85 -20.97 -12.94
CA ARG A 118 -3.52 -20.77 -13.54
C ARG A 118 -3.60 -19.88 -14.79
N ARG A 119 -4.65 -20.05 -15.60
CA ARG A 119 -4.75 -19.39 -16.91
C ARG A 119 -5.26 -17.96 -16.87
N GLU A 120 -5.97 -17.53 -15.82
CA GLU A 120 -6.86 -16.36 -15.98
C GLU A 120 -6.40 -15.05 -15.29
N ARG A 121 -5.61 -15.01 -14.19
CA ARG A 121 -5.34 -13.73 -13.48
C ARG A 121 -4.05 -13.58 -12.65
N ARG A 122 -3.08 -14.50 -12.67
CA ARG A 122 -1.84 -14.37 -11.87
C ARG A 122 -0.64 -14.23 -12.80
N ARG A 123 -0.10 -13.02 -12.87
CA ARG A 123 1.16 -12.73 -13.56
C ARG A 123 2.30 -13.22 -12.66
N SER A 124 2.85 -14.40 -12.96
CA SER A 124 3.91 -15.03 -12.17
C SER A 124 5.28 -14.37 -12.34
N ASN A 125 5.39 -13.45 -13.30
CA ASN A 125 6.59 -12.78 -13.75
C ASN A 125 6.70 -11.31 -13.26
N LEU A 126 5.84 -10.88 -12.32
CA LEU A 126 5.91 -9.51 -11.79
C LEU A 126 7.19 -9.29 -10.97
N LEU A 127 7.92 -8.23 -11.30
CA LEU A 127 9.05 -7.77 -10.49
C LEU A 127 8.56 -6.67 -9.55
N ILE A 128 8.77 -6.85 -8.25
CA ILE A 128 8.36 -5.91 -7.22
C ILE A 128 9.62 -5.32 -6.58
N GLU A 129 9.84 -4.03 -6.77
CA GLU A 129 10.94 -3.27 -6.19
C GLU A 129 10.39 -2.33 -5.11
N ARG A 130 11.05 -2.28 -3.95
CA ARG A 130 10.72 -1.32 -2.89
C ARG A 130 11.62 -0.09 -3.03
N ILE A 131 11.01 1.06 -3.31
CA ILE A 131 11.69 2.35 -3.30
C ILE A 131 11.67 2.83 -1.86
N VAL A 132 12.83 2.77 -1.23
CA VAL A 132 13.08 3.30 0.12
C VAL A 132 13.67 4.69 -0.06
N SER A 133 13.27 5.66 0.77
CA SER A 133 14.05 6.90 0.89
C SER A 133 15.47 6.53 1.32
N PRO A 134 16.51 7.22 0.82
CA PRO A 134 17.86 7.05 1.32
C PRO A 134 17.84 7.40 2.81
N SER A 135 17.86 6.38 3.68
CA SER A 135 18.13 6.59 5.08
C SER A 135 19.45 7.34 5.18
N ALA A 136 19.47 8.46 5.90
CA ALA A 136 20.72 9.08 6.31
C ALA A 136 21.67 7.97 6.82
N PRO A 137 22.95 7.95 6.40
CA PRO A 137 23.86 6.90 6.81
C PRO A 137 23.92 6.89 8.34
N SER A 138 23.37 5.84 8.95
CA SER A 138 23.54 5.60 10.37
C SER A 138 25.02 5.25 10.56
N VAL A 139 25.81 6.24 10.96
CA VAL A 139 27.15 6.01 11.49
C VAL A 139 26.97 5.14 12.73
N LEU A 140 27.34 3.87 12.62
CA LEU A 140 27.46 3.00 13.78
C LEU A 140 28.64 3.52 14.62
N PRO A 141 28.46 3.74 15.94
CA PRO A 141 29.61 3.99 16.80
C PRO A 141 30.48 2.73 16.84
N ILE A 142 31.78 2.94 16.65
CA ILE A 142 32.85 1.95 16.88
C ILE A 142 32.99 1.74 18.39
#